data_AF-A0A379VPC1-F1
#
_entry.id   AF-A0A379VPC1-F1
#
_cell.length_a   1.000
_cell.length_b   1.000
_cell.length_c   1.000
_cell.angle_alpha   90.00
_cell.angle_beta   90.00
_cell.angle_gamma   90.00
#
_symmetry.space_group_name_H-M   'P 1'
#
loop_
_entity.id
_entity.type
_entity.pdbx_description
1 polymer ?
#
loop_
_entity_poly.entity_id
_entity_poly.type
_entity_poly.pdbx_seq_one_letter_code
_entity_poly.pdbx_strand_id
1 'polypeptide(L)'
;MTELDALAKPFRFPLAGVHGAERRDINGKTHIVRLPEAVVREVEELLRSTLVALPGTELETKGMAFALHYRQAPEHEAALLALAQHVTQHWPQLALQPGKCVVEIKPKGTNKGEAIAAFMQEAPFAGRIPVFVGDDFDR
;
A
#
# COMPACT_ATOMS: atom_id res chain seq x y z
N MET A 1 -8.84 -12.75 -0.60
CA MET A 1 -8.75 -13.86 -1.58
C MET A 1 -10.08 -14.58 -1.87
N THR A 2 -10.87 -14.96 -0.85
CA THR A 2 -12.10 -15.75 -0.98
C THR A 2 -13.15 -15.17 -1.94
N GLU A 3 -13.31 -13.85 -1.95
CA GLU A 3 -14.26 -13.15 -2.82
C GLU A 3 -13.87 -13.24 -4.31
N LEU A 4 -12.60 -12.99 -4.63
CA LEU A 4 -12.06 -13.16 -6.00
C LEU A 4 -12.21 -14.61 -6.47
N ASP A 5 -11.97 -15.58 -5.58
CA ASP A 5 -12.19 -16.99 -5.90
C ASP A 5 -13.66 -17.30 -6.19
N ALA A 6 -14.61 -16.70 -5.46
CA ALA A 6 -16.03 -16.89 -5.69
C ALA A 6 -16.47 -16.33 -7.05
N LEU A 7 -15.97 -15.14 -7.42
CA LEU A 7 -16.25 -14.49 -8.71
C LEU A 7 -15.65 -15.25 -9.90
N ALA A 8 -14.50 -15.90 -9.71
CA ALA A 8 -13.78 -16.59 -10.78
C ALA A 8 -14.28 -18.02 -11.05
N LYS A 9 -15.18 -18.58 -10.23
CA LYS A 9 -15.65 -19.96 -10.40
C LYS A 9 -16.27 -20.20 -11.80
N PRO A 10 -16.06 -21.38 -12.40
CA PRO A 10 -15.35 -22.55 -11.86
C PRO A 10 -13.82 -22.50 -12.05
N PHE A 11 -13.29 -21.40 -12.58
CA PHE A 11 -11.87 -21.26 -12.88
C PHE A 11 -11.06 -20.91 -11.63
N ARG A 12 -9.77 -21.25 -11.66
CA ARG A 12 -8.82 -20.92 -10.59
C ARG A 12 -7.61 -20.23 -11.21
N PHE A 13 -7.43 -18.96 -10.87
CA PHE A 13 -6.33 -18.14 -11.37
C PHE A 13 -5.30 -17.85 -10.26
N PRO A 14 -4.06 -17.49 -10.64
CA PRO A 14 -3.20 -16.64 -9.82
C PRO A 14 -3.92 -15.32 -9.56
N LEU A 15 -3.86 -14.81 -8.34
CA LEU A 15 -4.64 -13.65 -7.92
C LEU A 15 -3.79 -12.68 -7.12
N ALA A 16 -4.02 -11.39 -7.29
CA ALA A 16 -3.58 -10.38 -6.35
C ALA A 16 -4.81 -9.61 -5.85
N GLY A 17 -5.00 -9.56 -4.53
CA GLY A 17 -6.08 -8.84 -3.87
C GLY A 17 -5.53 -7.73 -2.98
N VAL A 18 -6.43 -6.87 -2.49
CA VAL A 18 -6.09 -5.82 -1.50
C VAL A 18 -4.92 -4.95 -1.99
N HIS A 19 -5.01 -4.45 -3.23
CA HIS A 19 -3.96 -3.66 -3.88
C HIS A 19 -2.56 -4.33 -3.86
N GLY A 20 -2.49 -5.66 -3.93
CA GLY A 20 -1.24 -6.41 -3.92
C GLY A 20 -0.77 -6.87 -2.53
N ALA A 21 -1.46 -6.48 -1.46
CA ALA A 21 -1.16 -6.97 -0.11
C ALA A 21 -1.43 -8.46 0.06
N GLU A 22 -2.31 -9.05 -0.76
CA GLU A 22 -2.48 -10.49 -0.87
C GLU A 22 -2.14 -10.94 -2.28
N ARG A 23 -1.33 -11.98 -2.43
CA ARG A 23 -1.03 -12.60 -3.73
C ARG A 23 -1.05 -14.11 -3.62
N ARG A 24 -1.58 -14.79 -4.63
CA ARG A 24 -1.51 -16.24 -4.81
C ARG A 24 -0.86 -16.55 -6.15
N ASP A 25 0.21 -17.33 -6.14
CA ASP A 25 0.92 -17.76 -7.35
C ASP A 25 0.16 -18.89 -8.11
N ILE A 26 0.72 -19.34 -9.23
CA ILE A 26 0.15 -20.42 -10.05
C ILE A 26 0.13 -21.78 -9.35
N ASN A 27 1.03 -21.99 -8.40
CA ASN A 27 1.11 -23.21 -7.59
C ASN A 27 0.17 -23.17 -6.37
N GLY A 28 -0.53 -22.05 -6.18
CA GLY A 28 -1.44 -21.84 -5.06
C GLY A 28 -0.79 -21.35 -3.77
N LYS A 29 0.51 -21.00 -3.79
CA LYS A 29 1.21 -20.41 -2.63
C LYS A 29 0.73 -18.99 -2.41
N THR A 30 0.35 -18.69 -1.16
CA THR A 30 -0.12 -17.36 -0.78
C THR A 30 1.00 -16.54 -0.13
N HIS A 31 1.13 -15.30 -0.58
CA HIS A 31 1.97 -14.25 -0.02
C HIS A 31 1.04 -13.19 0.55
N ILE A 32 1.15 -12.90 1.85
CA ILE A 32 0.36 -11.87 2.51
C ILE A 32 1.34 -10.88 3.13
N VAL A 33 1.28 -9.63 2.69
CA VAL A 33 1.98 -8.53 3.33
C VAL A 33 1.23 -8.22 4.62
N ARG A 34 1.93 -8.35 5.75
CA ARG A 34 1.43 -7.95 7.07
C ARG A 34 2.50 -7.12 7.74
N LEU A 35 2.09 -6.01 8.34
CA LEU A 35 2.92 -5.33 9.32
C LEU A 35 2.72 -5.98 10.69
N PRO A 36 3.77 -6.08 11.52
CA PRO A 36 3.59 -6.40 12.93
C PRO A 36 2.65 -5.36 13.58
N GLU A 37 1.71 -5.82 14.42
CA GLU A 37 0.75 -4.93 15.08
C GLU A 37 1.44 -3.83 15.89
N ALA A 38 2.59 -4.14 16.51
CA ALA A 38 3.41 -3.18 17.22
C ALA A 38 3.88 -2.03 16.31
N VAL A 39 4.30 -2.34 15.08
CA VAL A 39 4.73 -1.32 14.09
C VAL A 39 3.56 -0.44 13.69
N VAL A 40 2.39 -1.02 13.41
CA VAL A 40 1.19 -0.24 13.06
C VAL A 40 0.85 0.74 14.18
N ARG A 41 0.82 0.27 15.43
CA ARG A 41 0.52 1.10 16.60
C ARG A 41 1.55 2.21 16.81
N GLU A 42 2.84 1.90 16.77
CA GLU A 42 3.91 2.87 16.99
C GLU A 42 3.91 3.97 15.92
N VAL A 43 3.69 3.61 14.66
CA VAL A 43 3.58 4.58 13.56
C VAL A 43 2.34 5.44 13.72
N GLU A 44 1.20 4.85 14.05
CA GLU A 44 -0.03 5.60 14.28
C GLU A 44 0.11 6.62 15.41
N GLU A 45 0.66 6.20 16.55
CA GLU A 45 0.90 7.06 17.72
C GLU A 45 1.82 8.22 17.37
N LEU A 46 2.95 7.95 16.70
CA LEU A 46 3.90 8.97 16.25
C LEU A 46 3.25 9.99 15.30
N LEU A 47 2.52 9.52 14.29
CA LEU A 47 1.86 10.39 13.33
C LEU A 47 0.81 11.26 14.04
N ARG A 48 -0.05 10.63 14.85
CA ARG A 48 -1.12 11.32 15.58
C ARG A 48 -0.56 12.39 16.51
N SER A 49 0.50 12.10 17.27
CA SER A 49 1.10 13.08 18.17
C SER A 49 1.76 14.24 17.42
N THR A 50 2.35 13.97 16.26
CA THR A 50 3.02 15.01 15.47
C THR A 50 2.02 15.96 14.79
N LEU A 51 0.90 15.43 14.29
CA LEU A 51 -0.11 16.21 13.59
C LEU A 51 -0.86 17.19 14.50
N VAL A 52 -0.82 17.03 15.83
CA VAL A 52 -1.34 18.02 16.79
C VAL A 52 -0.69 19.40 16.61
N ALA A 53 0.57 19.45 16.19
CA ALA A 53 1.30 20.69 15.93
C ALA A 53 1.08 21.27 14.51
N LEU A 54 0.28 20.60 13.67
CA LEU A 54 0.06 20.94 12.26
C LEU A 54 -1.46 21.13 12.01
N PRO A 55 -2.03 22.28 12.42
CA PRO A 55 -3.48 22.52 12.30
C PRO A 55 -3.96 22.43 10.85
N GLY A 56 -5.15 21.87 10.64
CA GLY A 56 -5.73 21.67 9.30
C GLY A 56 -5.17 20.47 8.53
N THR A 57 -4.28 19.68 9.14
CA THR A 57 -3.91 18.35 8.63
C THR A 57 -4.77 17.25 9.28
N GLU A 58 -4.98 16.15 8.57
CA GLU A 58 -5.77 15.01 9.05
C GLU A 58 -5.02 13.69 8.84
N LEU A 59 -5.08 12.81 9.84
CA LEU A 59 -4.62 11.42 9.74
C LEU A 59 -5.81 10.50 9.47
N GLU A 60 -5.75 9.77 8.38
CA GLU A 60 -6.68 8.67 8.08
C GLU A 60 -5.93 7.32 8.16
N THR A 61 -6.49 6.38 8.92
CA THR A 61 -5.93 5.02 9.12
C THR A 61 -6.71 4.00 8.31
N LYS A 62 -6.03 3.25 7.44
CA LYS A 62 -6.61 2.21 6.56
C LYS A 62 -5.98 0.85 6.84
N GLY A 63 -6.28 0.30 8.01
CA GLY A 63 -5.69 -0.97 8.47
C GLY A 63 -4.19 -0.85 8.71
N MET A 64 -3.38 -1.20 7.70
CA MET A 64 -1.91 -1.17 7.75
C MET A 64 -1.28 0.00 6.96
N ALA A 65 -2.10 0.89 6.41
CA ALA A 65 -1.67 2.10 5.72
C ALA A 65 -2.19 3.36 6.42
N PHE A 66 -1.48 4.46 6.23
CA PHE A 66 -1.75 5.76 6.83
C PHE A 66 -1.78 6.83 5.74
N ALA A 67 -2.77 7.70 5.74
CA ALA A 67 -2.87 8.82 4.83
C ALA A 67 -2.83 10.14 5.61
N LEU A 68 -1.87 10.99 5.26
CA LEU A 68 -1.67 12.31 5.85
C LEU A 68 -2.24 13.36 4.90
N HIS A 69 -3.46 13.83 5.16
CA HIS A 69 -4.14 14.81 4.33
C HIS A 69 -3.76 16.22 4.74
N TYR A 70 -3.56 17.08 3.75
CA TYR A 70 -3.21 18.50 3.94
C TYR A 70 -3.99 19.43 3.01
N ARG A 71 -5.15 18.98 2.52
CA ARG A 71 -5.99 19.78 1.61
C ARG A 71 -6.42 21.10 2.23
N GLN A 72 -6.66 21.13 3.54
CA GLN A 72 -7.06 22.33 4.27
C GLN A 72 -5.87 23.15 4.80
N ALA A 73 -4.65 22.61 4.72
CA ALA A 73 -3.42 23.25 5.19
C ALA A 73 -2.23 22.97 4.24
N PRO A 74 -2.28 23.46 2.98
CA PRO A 74 -1.24 23.20 1.98
C PRO A 74 0.17 23.66 2.41
N GLU A 75 0.26 24.64 3.30
CA GLU A 75 1.51 25.11 3.91
C GLU A 75 2.28 24.01 4.69
N HIS A 76 1.60 22.93 5.09
CA HIS A 76 2.21 21.82 5.84
C HIS A 76 2.70 20.67 4.95
N GLU A 77 2.54 20.76 3.62
CA GLU A 77 2.95 19.71 2.68
C GLU A 77 4.41 19.25 2.89
N ALA A 78 5.34 20.21 2.95
CA ALA A 78 6.76 19.91 3.12
C ALA A 78 7.06 19.22 4.47
N ALA A 79 6.37 19.62 5.54
CA ALA A 79 6.53 19.03 6.86
C ALA A 79 5.99 17.59 6.91
N LEU A 80 4.83 17.34 6.31
CA LEU A 80 4.27 15.99 6.23
C LEU A 80 5.10 15.07 5.34
N LEU A 81 5.64 15.57 4.23
CA LEU A 81 6.54 14.80 3.38
C LEU A 81 7.81 14.40 4.14
N ALA A 82 8.41 15.34 4.88
CA ALA A 82 9.59 15.05 5.71
C ALA A 82 9.28 14.04 6.82
N LEU A 83 8.13 14.17 7.49
CA LEU A 83 7.67 13.20 8.49
C LEU A 83 7.49 11.80 7.90
N ALA A 84 6.81 11.69 6.77
CA ALA A 84 6.61 10.41 6.09
C ALA A 84 7.94 9.79 5.62
N GLN A 85 8.88 10.60 5.15
CA GLN A 85 10.24 10.13 4.81
C GLN A 85 10.97 9.60 6.06
N HIS A 86 10.88 10.31 7.19
CA HIS A 86 11.46 9.86 8.45
C HIS A 86 10.88 8.52 8.91
N VAL A 87 9.55 8.36 8.84
CA VAL A 87 8.87 7.10 9.17
C VAL A 87 9.36 5.96 8.27
N THR A 88 9.41 6.16 6.96
CA THR A 88 9.84 5.10 6.02
C THR A 88 11.34 4.77 6.10
N GLN A 89 12.16 5.68 6.61
CA GLN A 89 13.56 5.39 6.97
C GLN A 89 13.67 4.56 8.25
N HIS A 90 12.83 4.82 9.25
CA HIS A 90 12.86 4.11 10.52
C HIS A 90 12.22 2.70 10.44
N TRP A 91 11.16 2.55 9.64
CA TRP A 91 10.51 1.27 9.36
C TRP A 91 10.64 0.90 7.87
N PRO A 92 11.70 0.18 7.46
CA PRO A 92 12.00 -0.13 6.05
C PRO A 92 10.94 -0.98 5.33
N GLN A 93 10.05 -1.61 6.07
CA GLN A 93 8.88 -2.32 5.57
C GLN A 93 7.75 -1.39 5.12
N LEU A 94 7.88 -0.08 5.30
CA LEU A 94 6.95 0.94 4.80
C LEU A 94 7.52 1.65 3.56
N ALA A 95 6.62 2.16 2.74
CA ALA A 95 6.90 2.94 1.55
C ALA A 95 6.03 4.19 1.52
N LEU A 96 6.58 5.26 0.96
CA LEU A 96 5.92 6.54 0.81
C LEU A 96 5.27 6.61 -0.57
N GLN A 97 4.03 7.10 -0.61
CA GLN A 97 3.28 7.35 -1.82
C GLN A 97 2.70 8.77 -1.81
N PRO A 98 3.21 9.69 -2.65
CA PRO A 98 2.63 11.02 -2.79
C PRO A 98 1.32 10.97 -3.57
N GLY A 99 0.33 11.74 -3.12
CA GLY A 99 -0.96 11.91 -3.78
C GLY A 99 -1.39 13.38 -3.82
N LYS A 100 -2.60 13.64 -4.33
CA LYS A 100 -3.12 15.01 -4.45
C LYS A 100 -3.62 15.51 -3.09
N CYS A 101 -2.83 16.39 -2.47
CA CYS A 101 -3.08 16.91 -1.12
C CYS A 101 -3.07 15.82 -0.03
N VAL A 102 -2.31 14.74 -0.26
CA VAL A 102 -2.15 13.62 0.68
C VAL A 102 -0.76 12.99 0.53
N VAL A 103 -0.15 12.60 1.64
CA VAL A 103 1.03 11.72 1.65
C VAL A 103 0.62 10.40 2.30
N GLU A 104 0.72 9.31 1.56
CA GLU A 104 0.40 7.98 2.05
C GLU A 104 1.67 7.25 2.51
N ILE A 105 1.56 6.52 3.62
CA ILE A 105 2.55 5.59 4.12
C ILE A 105 1.89 4.22 4.13
N LYS A 106 2.38 3.32 3.29
CA LYS A 106 1.81 1.99 3.11
C LYS A 106 2.88 0.92 3.19
N PRO A 107 2.53 -0.35 3.40
CA PRO A 107 3.53 -1.40 3.42
C PRO A 107 4.22 -1.51 2.07
N LYS A 108 5.52 -1.71 2.10
CA LYS A 108 6.32 -1.91 0.89
C LYS A 108 5.86 -3.19 0.20
N GLY A 109 5.66 -3.16 -1.12
CA GLY A 109 5.11 -4.30 -1.86
C GLY A 109 3.59 -4.25 -2.09
N THR A 110 2.87 -3.21 -1.62
CA THR A 110 1.40 -3.12 -1.75
C THR A 110 0.96 -2.07 -2.77
N ASN A 111 1.18 -2.36 -4.05
CA ASN A 111 0.39 -1.76 -5.13
C ASN A 111 0.19 -2.76 -6.29
N LYS A 112 -0.75 -2.45 -7.20
CA LYS A 112 -1.04 -3.29 -8.37
C LYS A 112 0.20 -3.48 -9.25
N GLY A 113 1.01 -2.44 -9.43
CA GLY A 113 2.26 -2.50 -10.19
C GLY A 113 3.29 -3.47 -9.59
N GLU A 114 3.49 -3.43 -8.28
CA GLU A 114 4.37 -4.34 -7.55
C GLU A 114 3.84 -5.78 -7.56
N ALA A 115 2.52 -5.97 -7.47
CA ALA A 115 1.92 -7.29 -7.63
C ALA A 115 2.14 -7.86 -9.04
N ILE A 116 1.97 -7.05 -10.08
CA ILE A 116 2.29 -7.41 -11.47
C ILE A 116 3.78 -7.73 -11.60
N ALA A 117 4.65 -6.86 -11.09
CA ALA A 117 6.11 -7.07 -11.13
C ALA A 117 6.52 -8.38 -10.43
N ALA A 118 5.89 -8.70 -9.30
CA ALA A 118 6.11 -9.97 -8.60
C ALA A 118 5.66 -11.17 -9.44
N PHE A 119 4.50 -11.09 -10.12
CA PHE A 119 4.09 -12.14 -11.05
C PHE A 119 5.08 -12.30 -12.20
N MET A 120 5.56 -11.20 -12.79
CA MET A 120 6.51 -11.21 -13.91
C MET A 120 7.88 -11.81 -13.57
N GLN A 121 8.19 -12.06 -12.29
CA GLN A 121 9.38 -12.78 -11.85
C GLN A 121 9.15 -14.30 -11.70
N GLU A 122 7.92 -14.78 -11.83
CA GLU A 122 7.53 -16.17 -11.60
C GLU A 122 7.02 -16.83 -12.89
N ALA A 123 7.24 -18.14 -13.04
CA ALA A 123 6.59 -18.90 -14.12
C ALA A 123 5.07 -18.96 -13.90
N PRO A 124 4.23 -18.93 -14.95
CA PRO A 124 4.58 -18.89 -16.38
C PRO A 124 4.72 -17.47 -16.96
N PHE A 125 4.68 -16.43 -16.13
CA PHE A 125 4.66 -15.03 -16.57
C PHE A 125 6.03 -14.49 -16.96
N ALA A 126 7.09 -14.97 -16.30
CA ALA A 126 8.47 -14.57 -16.56
C ALA A 126 8.83 -14.69 -18.05
N GLY A 127 9.43 -13.64 -18.61
CA GLY A 127 9.82 -13.55 -20.02
C GLY A 127 8.71 -13.18 -21.00
N ARG A 128 7.47 -12.96 -20.54
CA ARG A 128 6.35 -12.51 -21.39
C ARG A 128 6.21 -10.98 -21.38
N ILE A 129 5.41 -10.46 -22.32
CA ILE A 129 5.01 -9.05 -22.33
C ILE A 129 3.74 -8.90 -21.47
N PRO A 130 3.74 -8.08 -20.41
CA PRO A 130 2.56 -7.89 -19.56
C PRO A 130 1.52 -7.01 -20.28
N VAL A 131 0.25 -7.39 -20.16
CA VAL A 131 -0.90 -6.57 -20.56
C VAL A 131 -1.79 -6.40 -19.34
N PHE A 132 -2.06 -5.15 -18.96
CA PHE A 132 -2.89 -4.80 -17.82
C PHE A 132 -4.10 -3.96 -18.28
N VAL A 133 -5.28 -4.30 -17.76
CA VAL A 133 -6.54 -3.61 -18.02
C VAL A 133 -7.19 -3.32 -16.67
N GLY A 134 -7.52 -2.05 -16.43
CA GLY A 134 -8.19 -1.56 -15.22
C GLY A 134 -8.79 -0.18 -15.46
N ASP A 135 -9.80 0.17 -14.68
CA ASP A 135 -10.58 1.41 -14.78
C ASP A 135 -10.24 2.45 -13.71
N ASP A 136 -9.64 2.03 -12.59
CA ASP A 136 -9.28 2.89 -11.46
C ASP A 136 -7.76 3.11 -11.31
N PHE A 137 -7.39 4.32 -10.88
CA PHE A 137 -6.02 4.74 -10.61
C PHE A 137 -5.58 4.27 -9.22
N ASP A 138 -5.04 3.05 -9.15
CA ASP A 138 -4.21 2.63 -8.02
C ASP A 138 -2.74 2.81 -8.39
N ARG A 139 -2.09 3.81 -7.79
CA ARG A 139 -0.61 3.87 -7.73
C ARG A 139 -0.10 3.11 -6.51
#